data_AF-A0A5J6L3H9-F1
#
_entry.id   AF-A0A5J6L3H9-F1
#
_cell.length_a   1.000
_cell.length_b   1.000
_cell.length_c   1.000
_cell.angle_alpha   90.00
_cell.angle_beta   90.00
_cell.angle_gamma   90.00
#
_symmetry.space_group_name_H-M   'P 1'
#
loop_
_entity.id
_entity.type
_entity.pdbx_description
1 polymer ?
#
loop_
_entity_poly.entity_id
_entity_poly.type
_entity_poly.pdbx_seq_one_letter_code
_entity_poly.pdbx_strand_id
1 'polypeptide(L)' 'MSAVAIVFLTLAIVILWGGLIASILYLRARPDRADYPQGGEDDERPANAIIERDT' A
#
# COMPACT_ATOMS: atom_id res chain seq x y z
N MET A 1 -18.36 -0.33 29.66
CA MET A 1 -18.35 -0.63 28.21
C MET A 1 -19.74 -1.14 27.84
N SER A 2 -20.49 -0.47 26.97
CA SER A 2 -21.84 -0.94 26.60
C SER A 2 -21.75 -2.07 25.57
N ALA A 3 -22.62 -3.09 25.68
CA ALA A 3 -22.67 -4.20 24.73
C ALA A 3 -22.89 -3.69 23.29
N VAL A 4 -23.73 -2.65 23.14
CA VAL A 4 -23.98 -1.99 21.86
C VAL A 4 -22.70 -1.40 21.26
N ALA A 5 -21.87 -0.71 22.05
CA ALA A 5 -20.61 -0.15 21.56
C ALA A 5 -19.64 -1.23 21.09
N ILE A 6 -19.57 -2.37 21.80
CA ILE A 6 -18.72 -3.50 21.41
C ILE A 6 -19.16 -4.06 20.06
N VAL A 7 -20.47 -4.27 19.87
CA VAL A 7 -21.02 -4.77 18.59
C VAL A 7 -20.66 -3.84 17.43
N PHE A 8 -20.88 -2.54 17.58
CA PHE A 8 -20.53 -1.57 16.54
C PHE A 8 -19.03 -1.51 16.26
N LEU A 9 -18.20 -1.57 17.31
CA LEU A 9 -16.75 -1.61 17.15
C LEU A 9 -16.31 -2.84 16.35
N THR A 10 -16.84 -4.03 16.69
CA THR A 10 -16.52 -5.26 15.97
C THR A 10 -16.99 -5.18 14.52
N LEU A 11 -18.20 -4.67 14.25
CA LEU A 11 -18.70 -4.44 12.89
C LEU A 11 -17.79 -3.51 12.10
N ALA A 12 -17.38 -2.39 12.68
CA ALA A 12 -16.49 -1.44 12.04
C ALA A 12 -15.14 -2.08 11.70
N ILE A 13 -14.53 -2.82 12.64
CA ILE A 13 -13.27 -3.55 12.42
C ILE A 13 -13.43 -4.56 11.28
N VAL A 14 -14.46 -5.40 11.31
CA VAL A 14 -14.67 -6.43 10.28
C VAL A 14 -14.88 -5.81 8.91
N ILE A 15 -15.66 -4.73 8.81
CA ILE A 15 -15.90 -4.05 7.52
C ILE A 15 -14.61 -3.40 7.00
N LEU A 16 -13.88 -2.69 7.87
CA LEU A 16 -12.72 -1.90 7.46
C LEU A 16 -11.55 -2.81 7.08
N TRP A 17 -11.24 -3.81 7.90
CA TRP A 17 -10.19 -4.78 7.60
C TRP A 17 -10.61 -5.76 6.51
N GLY A 18 -11.85 -6.22 6.52
CA GLY A 18 -12.38 -7.10 5.48
C GLY A 18 -12.36 -6.43 4.10
N GLY A 19 -12.79 -5.17 4.03
CA GLY A 19 -12.74 -4.36 2.80
C GLY A 19 -11.30 -4.12 2.33
N LEU A 20 -10.38 -3.81 3.25
CA LEU A 20 -8.96 -3.62 2.94
C LEU A 20 -8.34 -4.91 2.36
N ILE A 21 -8.53 -6.06 3.04
CA ILE A 21 -8.01 -7.35 2.59
C ILE A 21 -8.60 -7.70 1.23
N ALA A 22 -9.91 -7.53 1.05
CA ALA A 22 -10.57 -7.79 -0.22
C ALA A 22 -10.00 -6.91 -1.35
N SER A 23 -9.77 -5.62 -1.08
CA SER A 23 -9.16 -4.69 -2.04
C SER A 23 -7.75 -5.12 -2.45
N ILE A 24 -6.90 -5.47 -1.47
CA ILE A 24 -5.53 -5.94 -1.73
C ILE A 24 -5.55 -7.20 -2.58
N LEU A 25 -6.39 -8.18 -2.24
CA LEU A 25 -6.51 -9.43 -3.00
C LEU A 25 -7.01 -9.18 -4.42
N TYR A 26 -7.97 -8.27 -4.59
CA TYR A 26 -8.52 -7.89 -5.89
C TYR A 26 -7.46 -7.24 -6.79
N LEU A 27 -6.72 -6.26 -6.28
CA LEU A 27 -5.60 -5.63 -7.00
C LEU A 27 -4.52 -6.65 -7.35
N ARG A 28 -4.14 -7.51 -6.38
CA ARG A 28 -3.14 -8.55 -6.60
C ARG A 28 -3.55 -9.56 -7.67
N ALA A 29 -4.84 -9.88 -7.76
CA ALA A 29 -5.35 -10.83 -8.76
C ALA A 29 -5.45 -10.22 -10.17
N ARG A 30 -5.42 -8.89 -10.29
CA ARG A 30 -5.57 -8.15 -11.55
C ARG A 30 -4.49 -7.06 -11.69
N PRO A 31 -3.21 -7.44 -11.75
CA PRO A 31 -2.15 -6.46 -11.95
C PRO A 31 -2.21 -5.90 -13.38
N ASP A 32 -2.08 -4.58 -13.52
CA ASP A 32 -2.05 -3.91 -14.83
C ASP A 32 -0.79 -4.25 -15.65
N ARG A 33 0.28 -4.69 -14.99
CA ARG A 33 1.53 -5.14 -15.61
C ARG A 33 2.01 -6.42 -14.94
N ALA A 34 2.34 -7.42 -15.75
CA ALA A 34 2.89 -8.69 -15.28
C ALA A 34 4.32 -8.52 -14.75
N ASP A 35 5.09 -7.63 -15.39
CA ASP A 35 6.48 -7.39 -15.08
C ASP A 35 6.73 -5.90 -14.89
N TYR A 36 7.52 -5.59 -13.87
CA TYR A 36 8.13 -4.28 -13.69
C TYR A 36 9.61 -4.39 -14.07
N PRO A 37 10.21 -3.38 -14.73
CA PRO A 37 11.65 -3.36 -14.93
C PRO A 37 12.35 -3.47 -13.57
N GLN A 38 13.56 -4.05 -13.58
CA GLN A 38 14.37 -4.12 -12.36
C GLN A 38 14.48 -2.72 -11.74
N GLY A 39 14.27 -2.63 -10.42
CA GLY A 39 14.46 -1.38 -9.71
C GLY A 39 15.87 -0.84 -9.97
N GLY A 40 16.02 0.48 -10.00
CA GLY A 40 17.35 1.09 -10.09
C GLY A 40 18.21 0.66 -8.90
N GLU A 41 19.54 0.68 -9.06
CA GLU A 41 20.44 0.53 -7.93
C GLU A 41 20.07 1.58 -6.88
N ASP A 42 20.01 1.17 -5.61
CA ASP A 42 19.75 2.08 -4.50
C ASP A 42 20.90 3.08 -4.49
N ASP A 43 20.56 4.30 -4.87
CA ASP A 43 21.51 5.33 -5.14
C ASP A 43 21.97 5.91 -3.80
N GLU A 44 23.17 5.52 -3.35
CA GLU A 44 23.79 6.02 -2.12
C GLU A 44 24.06 7.54 -2.14
N ARG A 45 23.70 8.24 -3.22
CA ARG A 45 23.79 9.69 -3.29
C ARG A 45 22.96 10.32 -2.14
N PRO A 46 23.55 11.28 -1.40
CA PRO A 46 22.83 11.95 -0.33
C PRO A 46 21.60 12.66 -0.90
N ALA A 47 20.50 12.73 -0.13
CA ALA A 47 19.20 13.26 -0.58
C ALA A 47 19.24 14.72 -1.11
N ASN A 48 20.35 15.42 -0.92
CA ASN A 48 20.63 16.77 -1.40
C ASN A 48 21.70 16.84 -2.51
N ALA A 49 22.08 15.71 -3.11
CA ALA A 49 23.01 15.70 -4.22
C ALA A 49 22.42 16.49 -5.40
N ILE A 50 23.24 17.36 -6.00
CA ILE A 50 22.86 18.12 -7.18
C ILE A 50 22.67 17.10 -8.33
N ILE A 51 21.49 17.11 -8.94
CA ILE A 51 21.22 16.30 -10.14
C ILE A 51 21.96 16.98 -11.29
N GLU A 52 23.16 16.50 -11.60
CA GLU A 52 23.91 16.93 -12.77
C GLU A 52 23.12 16.53 -14.02
N ARG A 53 22.65 17.54 -14.76
CA ARG A 53 22.00 17.35 -16.05
C ARG A 53 23.03 17.61 -17.13
N ASP A 54 23.41 16.55 -17.85
CA ASP A 54 24.18 16.69 -19.08
C ASP A 54 23.31 17.38 -20.13
N THR A 55 23.62 18.65 -20.39
CA THR A 55 23.20 19.44 -21.56
C THR A 55 24.30 19.49 -22.59
#